data_AF-A0A661SK83-F1
#
_entry.id   AF-A0A661SK83-F1
#
_cell.length_a   1.000
_cell.length_b   1.000
_cell.length_c   1.000
_cell.angle_alpha   90.00
_cell.angle_beta   90.00
_cell.angle_gamma   90.00
#
_symmetry.space_group_name_H-M   'P 1'
#
loop_
_entity.id
_entity.type
_entity.pdbx_description
1 polymer ?
#
loop_
_entity_poly.entity_id
_entity_poly.type
_entity_poly.pdbx_seq_one_letter_code
_entity_poly.pdbx_strand_id
1 'polypeptide(L)'
;MEAAATDFAGLLKMARLKRVDGVYITVDVGNYHLQEITQKPGALIFNPDLPYDIQEFSLSSIKFPEVIREFDKFMAEEKAFVEQLKKEYHIMDSEKFKQ
;
A
#
# COMPACT_ATOMS: atom_id res chain seq x y z
N MET A 1 0.52 30.79 -4.71
CA MET A 1 0.75 29.75 -3.70
C MET A 1 0.38 28.42 -4.35
N GLU A 2 1.37 27.78 -4.95
CA GLU A 2 1.22 26.53 -5.67
C GLU A 2 1.24 25.40 -4.65
N ALA A 3 0.06 24.91 -4.28
CA ALA A 3 -0.05 23.72 -3.45
C ALA A 3 0.18 22.51 -4.35
N ALA A 4 1.43 22.27 -4.74
CA ALA A 4 1.84 20.92 -5.11
C ALA A 4 1.51 20.04 -3.90
N ALA A 5 0.79 18.94 -4.13
CA ALA A 5 0.50 17.97 -3.08
C ALA A 5 1.80 17.23 -2.75
N THR A 6 2.71 17.88 -2.04
CA THR A 6 3.97 17.29 -1.57
C THR A 6 3.74 16.33 -0.41
N ASP A 7 2.53 16.32 0.17
CA ASP A 7 2.12 15.38 1.20
C ASP A 7 0.97 14.47 0.73
N PHE A 8 1.03 13.21 1.15
CA PHE A 8 0.09 12.15 0.76
C PHE A 8 -1.37 12.48 1.15
N ALA A 9 -1.57 13.12 2.30
CA ALA A 9 -2.91 13.49 2.78
C ALA A 9 -3.57 14.55 1.89
N GLY A 10 -2.77 15.45 1.31
CA GLY A 10 -3.16 16.46 0.35
C GLY A 10 -3.72 15.84 -0.93
N LEU A 11 -3.07 14.80 -1.46
CA LEU A 11 -3.56 14.05 -2.63
C LEU A 11 -4.95 13.46 -2.38
N LEU A 12 -5.12 12.74 -1.26
CA LEU A 12 -6.40 12.17 -0.87
C LEU A 12 -7.48 13.24 -0.68
N LYS A 13 -7.11 14.39 -0.10
CA LYS A 13 -8.04 15.51 0.07
C LYS A 13 -8.48 16.10 -1.27
N MET A 14 -7.58 16.24 -2.24
CA MET A 14 -7.90 16.76 -3.58
C MET A 14 -8.92 15.86 -4.29
N ALA A 15 -8.70 14.54 -4.30
CA ALA A 15 -9.65 13.59 -4.89
C ALA A 15 -11.01 13.63 -4.19
N ARG A 16 -11.03 13.63 -2.85
CA ARG A 16 -12.28 13.65 -2.07
C ARG A 16 -13.08 14.95 -2.27
N LEU A 17 -12.39 16.07 -2.51
CA LEU A 17 -13.01 17.36 -2.84
C LEU A 17 -13.35 17.49 -4.34
N LYS A 18 -13.20 16.42 -5.13
CA LYS A 18 -13.43 16.38 -6.58
C LYS A 18 -12.64 17.45 -7.34
N ARG A 19 -11.44 17.77 -6.84
CA ARG A 19 -10.49 18.66 -7.52
C ARG A 19 -9.63 17.92 -8.54
N VAL A 20 -9.58 16.59 -8.42
CA VAL A 20 -9.04 15.63 -9.38
C VAL A 20 -9.99 14.43 -9.41
N ASP A 21 -10.03 13.71 -10.53
CA ASP A 21 -10.93 12.56 -10.72
C ASP A 21 -10.42 11.27 -10.06
N GLY A 22 -9.11 11.20 -9.80
CA GLY A 22 -8.46 10.06 -9.17
C GLY A 22 -7.03 10.39 -8.72
N VAL A 23 -6.46 9.47 -7.95
CA VAL A 23 -5.05 9.52 -7.51
C VAL A 23 -4.44 8.15 -7.72
N TYR A 24 -3.21 8.12 -8.25
CA TYR A 24 -2.45 6.89 -8.46
C TYR A 24 -1.52 6.66 -7.27
N ILE A 25 -1.87 5.73 -6.39
CA ILE A 25 -1.17 5.43 -5.15
C ILE A 25 -1.32 3.95 -4.79
N THR A 26 -0.45 3.44 -3.92
CA THR A 26 -0.62 2.11 -3.33
C THR A 26 -1.93 2.04 -2.54
N VAL A 27 -2.77 1.06 -2.87
CA VAL A 27 -4.13 0.94 -2.34
C VAL A 27 -4.15 0.73 -0.83
N ASP A 28 -3.28 -0.15 -0.29
CA ASP A 28 -3.17 -0.39 1.15
C ASP A 28 -2.85 0.89 1.93
N VAL A 29 -1.91 1.70 1.42
CA VAL A 29 -1.51 2.98 2.03
C VAL A 29 -2.65 3.99 1.98
N GLY A 30 -3.37 4.07 0.85
CA GLY A 30 -4.55 4.91 0.70
C GLY A 30 -5.65 4.53 1.71
N ASN A 31 -5.95 3.24 1.81
CA ASN A 31 -6.93 2.71 2.75
C ASN A 31 -6.53 2.97 4.22
N TYR A 32 -5.27 2.72 4.59
CA TYR A 32 -4.75 3.04 5.92
C TYR A 32 -4.94 4.53 6.26
N HIS A 33 -4.58 5.44 5.36
CA HIS A 33 -4.78 6.87 5.61
C HIS A 33 -6.26 7.27 5.72
N LEU A 34 -7.14 6.65 4.93
CA LEU A 34 -8.57 6.90 5.00
C LEU A 34 -9.16 6.37 6.32
N GLN A 35 -8.76 5.18 6.74
CA GLN A 35 -9.29 4.51 7.91
C GLN A 35 -8.72 5.08 9.22
N GLU A 36 -7.39 5.10 9.36
CA GLU A 36 -6.71 5.35 10.63
C GLU A 36 -6.37 6.83 10.84
N ILE A 37 -5.98 7.54 9.77
CA ILE A 37 -5.49 8.93 9.90
C ILE A 37 -6.63 9.94 9.74
N THR A 38 -7.47 9.78 8.71
CA THR A 38 -8.54 10.74 8.41
C THR A 38 -9.91 10.31 8.91
N GLN A 39 -10.04 9.08 9.40
CA GLN A 39 -11.29 8.50 9.95
C GLN A 39 -12.48 8.63 8.99
N LYS A 40 -12.21 8.43 7.70
CA LYS A 40 -13.17 8.50 6.59
C LYS A 40 -13.04 7.26 5.70
N PRO A 41 -13.26 6.05 6.24
CA PRO A 41 -13.21 4.83 5.46
C PRO A 41 -14.20 4.91 4.30
N GLY A 42 -13.78 4.45 3.11
CA GLY A 42 -14.62 4.45 1.90
C GLY A 42 -14.90 5.81 1.27
N ALA A 43 -14.31 6.91 1.77
CA ALA A 43 -14.47 8.23 1.13
C ALA A 43 -13.78 8.33 -0.25
N LEU A 44 -12.86 7.42 -0.54
CA LEU A 44 -12.35 7.10 -1.86
C LEU A 44 -12.30 5.57 -1.96
N ILE A 45 -12.40 5.05 -3.19
CA ILE A 45 -12.38 3.61 -3.47
C ILE A 45 -11.34 3.31 -4.55
N PHE A 46 -10.77 2.10 -4.50
CA PHE A 46 -9.97 1.58 -5.60
C PHE A 46 -10.87 1.24 -6.78
N ASN A 47 -10.47 1.62 -8.00
CA ASN A 47 -11.16 1.30 -9.24
C ASN A 47 -10.30 0.34 -10.07
N PRO A 48 -10.66 -0.96 -10.16
CA PRO A 48 -9.89 -1.96 -10.89
C PRO A 48 -10.00 -1.84 -12.43
N ASP A 49 -10.93 -1.02 -12.94
CA ASP A 49 -11.10 -0.80 -14.38
C ASP A 49 -10.08 0.21 -14.96
N LEU A 50 -9.33 0.90 -14.08
CA LEU A 50 -8.24 1.78 -14.47
C LEU A 50 -6.91 1.02 -14.47
N PRO A 51 -5.90 1.45 -15.26
CA PRO A 51 -4.57 0.84 -15.20
C PRO A 51 -4.00 0.87 -13.77
N TYR A 52 -3.59 -0.30 -13.29
CA TYR A 52 -2.94 -0.47 -11.99
C TYR A 52 -1.78 -1.45 -12.11
N ASP A 53 -0.76 -1.25 -11.28
CA ASP A 53 0.36 -2.18 -11.14
C ASP A 53 0.24 -2.95 -9.83
N ILE A 54 0.65 -4.21 -9.87
CA ILE A 54 0.89 -5.00 -8.66
C ILE A 54 2.31 -4.71 -8.20
N GLN A 55 2.45 -4.13 -7.02
CA GLN A 55 3.74 -3.83 -6.42
C GLN A 55 4.06 -4.86 -5.35
N GLU A 56 5.24 -5.46 -5.44
CA GLU A 56 5.81 -6.32 -4.41
C GLU A 56 6.90 -5.55 -3.67
N PHE A 57 6.91 -5.66 -2.34
CA PHE A 57 7.94 -5.04 -1.50
C PHE A 57 8.97 -6.09 -1.09
N SER A 58 10.23 -5.83 -1.41
CA SER A 58 11.36 -6.68 -1.04
C SER A 58 12.33 -5.93 -0.13
N LEU A 59 12.92 -6.65 0.84
CA LEU A 59 14.09 -6.16 1.55
C LEU A 59 15.29 -6.16 0.59
N SER A 60 16.05 -5.07 0.54
CA SER A 60 17.24 -4.97 -0.32
C SER A 60 18.46 -4.46 0.46
N SER A 61 19.63 -5.01 0.14
CA SER A 61 20.91 -4.64 0.74
C SER A 61 22.05 -4.98 -0.21
N ILE A 62 23.01 -4.06 -0.37
CA ILE A 62 24.23 -4.31 -1.16
C ILE A 62 25.34 -4.91 -0.28
N LYS A 63 25.44 -4.45 0.98
CA LYS A 63 26.58 -4.76 1.86
C LYS A 63 26.39 -6.02 2.69
N PHE A 64 25.14 -6.45 2.89
CA PHE A 64 24.79 -7.52 3.83
C PHE A 64 23.90 -8.57 3.15
N PRO A 65 24.43 -9.35 2.19
CA PRO A 65 23.67 -10.40 1.51
C PRO A 65 23.22 -11.52 2.44
N GLU A 66 23.92 -11.75 3.56
CA GLU A 66 23.54 -12.71 4.60
C GLU A 66 22.21 -12.34 5.27
N VAL A 67 21.97 -11.05 5.54
CA VAL A 67 20.70 -10.58 6.11
C VAL A 67 19.54 -10.86 5.14
N ILE A 68 19.76 -10.70 3.84
CA ILE A 68 18.75 -11.04 2.82
C ILE A 68 18.43 -12.54 2.87
N ARG A 69 19.45 -13.41 2.94
CA ARG A 69 19.22 -14.87 3.04
C ARG A 69 18.49 -15.28 4.32
N GLU A 70 18.83 -14.67 5.45
CA GLU A 70 18.15 -14.91 6.72
C GLU A 70 16.69 -14.46 6.67
N PHE A 71 16.43 -13.29 6.06
CA PHE A 71 15.08 -12.79 5.85
C PHE A 71 14.28 -13.69 4.91
N ASP A 72 14.85 -14.12 3.77
CA ASP A 72 14.20 -15.04 2.83
C ASP A 72 13.83 -16.36 3.51
N LYS A 73 14.75 -16.89 4.33
CA LYS A 73 14.50 -18.10 5.13
C LYS A 73 13.35 -17.88 6.13
N PHE A 74 13.36 -16.77 6.86
CA PHE A 74 12.29 -16.40 7.78
C PHE A 74 10.93 -16.31 7.06
N MET A 75 10.87 -15.63 5.92
CA MET A 75 9.63 -15.50 5.13
C MET A 75 9.10 -16.86 4.65
N ALA A 76 9.99 -17.83 4.40
CA ALA A 76 9.60 -19.18 3.99
C ALA A 76 9.15 -20.07 5.15
N GLU A 77 9.79 -19.97 6.32
CA GLU A 77 9.51 -20.80 7.50
C GLU A 77 8.29 -20.27 8.29
N GLU A 78 8.15 -18.95 8.41
CA GLU A 78 7.15 -18.29 9.27
C GLU A 78 5.91 -17.79 8.50
N LYS A 79 5.53 -18.48 7.42
CA LYS A 79 4.41 -18.07 6.54
C LYS A 79 3.12 -17.81 7.31
N ALA A 80 2.77 -18.66 8.27
CA ALA A 80 1.54 -18.52 9.05
C ALA A 80 1.53 -17.23 9.88
N PHE A 81 2.67 -16.89 10.49
CA PHE A 81 2.84 -15.65 11.25
C PHE A 81 2.76 -14.42 10.33
N VAL A 82 3.43 -14.45 9.17
CA VAL A 82 3.37 -13.37 8.18
C VAL A 82 1.93 -13.15 7.69
N GLU A 83 1.19 -14.22 7.40
CA GLU A 83 -0.21 -14.12 6.98
C GLU A 83 -1.13 -13.58 8.09
N GLN A 84 -0.82 -13.87 9.37
CA GLN A 84 -1.51 -13.27 10.49
C GLN A 84 -1.25 -11.76 10.57
N LEU A 85 0.02 -11.33 10.45
CA LEU A 85 0.37 -9.91 10.44
C LEU A 85 -0.30 -9.15 9.31
N LYS A 86 -0.29 -9.70 8.08
CA LYS A 86 -0.99 -9.07 6.95
C LYS A 86 -2.47 -8.83 7.24
N LYS A 87 -3.14 -9.81 7.86
CA LYS A 87 -4.55 -9.68 8.25
C LYS A 87 -4.74 -8.63 9.34
N GLU A 88 -3.89 -8.62 10.36
CA GLU A 88 -3.95 -7.65 11.46
C GLU A 88 -3.80 -6.21 10.97
N TYR A 89 -2.91 -5.98 10.00
CA TYR A 89 -2.66 -4.66 9.42
C TYR A 89 -3.44 -4.39 8.13
N HIS A 90 -4.41 -5.24 7.78
CA HIS A 90 -5.25 -5.09 6.58
C HIS A 90 -4.46 -4.94 5.26
N ILE A 91 -3.29 -5.58 5.16
CA ILE A 91 -2.48 -5.60 3.95
C ILE A 91 -3.10 -6.60 2.97
N MET A 92 -3.44 -6.14 1.78
CA MET A 92 -4.01 -6.98 0.75
C MET A 92 -2.99 -7.98 0.20
N ASP A 93 -3.51 -9.15 -0.20
CA ASP A 93 -2.73 -10.16 -0.88
C ASP A 93 -2.69 -9.85 -2.38
N SER A 94 -1.50 -9.55 -2.90
CA SER A 94 -1.27 -9.21 -4.30
C SER A 94 -1.64 -10.35 -5.25
N GLU A 95 -1.57 -11.61 -4.81
CA GLU A 95 -1.99 -12.77 -5.61
C GLU A 95 -3.46 -12.70 -6.03
N LYS A 96 -4.30 -11.99 -5.27
CA LYS A 96 -5.73 -11.83 -5.58
C LYS A 96 -6.01 -10.86 -6.74
N PHE A 97 -5.00 -10.12 -7.20
CA PHE A 97 -5.14 -9.10 -8.24
C PHE A 97 -4.38 -9.44 -9.53
N LYS A 98 -3.66 -10.57 -9.57
CA LYS A 98 -3.03 -11.09 -10.78
C LYS A 98 -4.11 -11.51 -11.77
N GLN A 99 -4.14 -10.87 -12.94
CA GLN A 99 -5.04 -11.20 -14.06
C GLN A 99 -4.60 -12.45 -14.80
#